data_AF-A0A9N9JHX7-F1
#
_entry.id   AF-A0A9N9JHX7-F1
#
_cell.length_a   1.000
_cell.length_b   1.000
_cell.length_c   1.000
_cell.angle_alpha   90.00
_cell.angle_beta   90.00
_cell.angle_gamma   90.00
#
_symmetry.space_group_name_H-M   'P 1'
#
loop_
_entity.id
_entity.type
_entity.pdbx_description
1 polymer ?
#
loop_
_entity_poly.entity_id
_entity_poly.type
_entity_poly.pdbx_seq_one_letter_code
_entity_poly.pdbx_strand_id
1 'polypeptide(L)'
;KFLPDMINYCNHHEPEIRMKAVVTLQLLSRNEENKSILVEEQALEVLVGLLKAQNNREYTHRYAAIALCDLISGNDDRKLKIVELGSEPKKIEDELNIDNLAELTRSDNLSLRNSAIRILLDRAMS
;
A
#
# COMPACT_ATOMS: atom_id res chain seq x y z
N LYS A 1 -2.62 -11.28 -17.80
CA LYS A 1 -3.55 -12.31 -17.28
C LYS A 1 -3.30 -12.73 -15.84
N PHE A 2 -2.09 -12.58 -15.27
CA PHE A 2 -1.80 -12.99 -13.88
C PHE A 2 -2.10 -11.94 -12.81
N LEU A 3 -2.32 -10.68 -13.21
CA LEU A 3 -2.49 -9.57 -12.29
C LEU A 3 -3.80 -9.65 -11.47
N PRO A 4 -4.97 -9.99 -12.05
CA PRO A 4 -6.19 -10.18 -11.28
C PRO A 4 -6.05 -11.29 -10.23
N ASP A 5 -5.42 -12.40 -10.58
CA ASP A 5 -5.18 -13.52 -9.66
C ASP A 5 -4.28 -13.08 -8.50
N MET A 6 -3.22 -12.32 -8.79
CA MET A 6 -2.31 -11.77 -7.76
C MET A 6 -3.04 -10.83 -6.80
N ILE A 7 -3.89 -9.95 -7.30
CA ILE A 7 -4.70 -9.04 -6.48
C ILE A 7 -5.68 -9.86 -5.62
N ASN A 8 -6.30 -10.92 -6.16
CA ASN A 8 -7.15 -11.83 -5.37
C ASN A 8 -6.39 -12.52 -4.23
N TYR A 9 -5.11 -12.90 -4.43
CA TYR A 9 -4.28 -13.49 -3.37
C TYR A 9 -4.01 -12.53 -2.19
N CYS A 10 -4.21 -11.23 -2.35
CA CYS A 10 -4.13 -10.29 -1.23
C CYS A 10 -5.25 -10.52 -0.19
N ASN A 11 -6.34 -11.21 -0.54
CA ASN A 11 -7.40 -11.62 0.40
C ASN A 11 -7.32 -13.10 0.78
N HIS A 12 -6.20 -13.77 0.52
CA HIS A 12 -6.03 -15.18 0.83
C HIS A 12 -6.11 -15.44 2.34
N HIS A 13 -6.69 -16.58 2.75
CA HIS A 13 -6.85 -16.93 4.17
C HIS A 13 -5.49 -17.13 4.87
N GLU A 14 -4.56 -17.82 4.20
CA GLU A 14 -3.19 -18.03 4.66
C GLU A 14 -2.43 -16.69 4.79
N PRO A 15 -2.00 -16.28 5.99
CA PRO A 15 -1.38 -14.98 6.22
C PRO A 15 -0.08 -14.75 5.44
N GLU A 16 0.70 -15.81 5.22
CA GLU A 16 1.97 -15.70 4.51
C GLU A 16 1.77 -15.46 3.00
N ILE A 17 0.82 -16.16 2.38
CA ILE A 17 0.47 -15.95 0.97
C ILE A 17 -0.08 -14.54 0.78
N ARG A 18 -1.01 -14.13 1.65
CA ARG A 18 -1.56 -12.78 1.67
C ARG A 18 -0.47 -11.72 1.77
N MET A 19 0.44 -11.86 2.73
CA MET A 19 1.55 -10.93 2.91
C MET A 19 2.42 -10.85 1.65
N LYS A 20 2.80 -12.00 1.06
CA LYS A 20 3.62 -12.02 -0.17
C LYS A 20 2.90 -11.33 -1.34
N ALA A 21 1.61 -11.56 -1.52
CA ALA A 21 0.81 -10.90 -2.56
C ALA A 21 0.77 -9.37 -2.37
N VAL A 22 0.53 -8.90 -1.14
CA VAL A 22 0.52 -7.46 -0.82
C VAL A 22 1.90 -6.83 -1.03
N VAL A 23 2.99 -7.53 -0.69
CA VAL A 23 4.36 -7.08 -0.97
C VAL A 23 4.61 -6.95 -2.47
N THR A 24 4.19 -7.94 -3.27
CA THR A 24 4.30 -7.87 -4.73
C THR A 24 3.52 -6.68 -5.29
N LEU A 25 2.28 -6.47 -4.83
CA LEU A 25 1.46 -5.33 -5.22
C LEU A 25 2.13 -3.99 -4.87
N GLN A 26 2.71 -3.89 -3.67
CA GLN A 26 3.47 -2.71 -3.22
C GLN A 26 4.71 -2.46 -4.10
N LEU A 27 5.42 -3.49 -4.55
CA LEU A 27 6.57 -3.33 -5.44
C LEU A 27 6.13 -2.84 -6.82
N LEU A 28 5.00 -3.34 -7.32
CA LEU A 28 4.44 -2.91 -8.61
C LEU A 28 3.94 -1.47 -8.58
N SER A 29 3.33 -1.02 -7.47
CA SER A 29 2.78 0.33 -7.32
C SER A 29 3.83 1.44 -7.37
N ARG A 30 5.12 1.11 -7.22
CA ARG A 30 6.22 2.08 -7.28
C ARG A 30 6.47 2.64 -8.68
N ASN A 31 6.12 1.87 -9.70
CA ASN A 31 6.28 2.29 -11.09
C ASN A 31 5.01 2.99 -11.56
N GLU A 32 5.15 4.22 -12.07
CA GLU A 32 4.01 4.99 -12.56
C GLU A 32 3.24 4.32 -13.69
N GLU A 33 3.95 3.63 -14.58
CA GLU A 33 3.33 2.91 -15.70
C GLU A 33 2.39 1.79 -15.25
N ASN A 34 2.63 1.24 -14.05
CA ASN A 34 1.81 0.17 -13.50
C ASN A 34 0.56 0.70 -12.80
N LYS A 35 0.55 1.96 -12.33
CA LYS A 35 -0.49 2.41 -11.39
C LYS A 35 -1.88 2.42 -12.01
N SER A 36 -2.03 2.84 -13.28
CA SER A 36 -3.33 2.79 -13.96
C SER A 36 -3.84 1.37 -14.09
N ILE A 37 -2.99 0.44 -14.54
CA ILE A 37 -3.32 -0.98 -14.70
C ILE A 37 -3.74 -1.58 -13.35
N LEU A 38 -3.02 -1.28 -12.27
CA LEU A 38 -3.36 -1.76 -10.92
C LEU A 38 -4.73 -1.26 -10.45
N VAL A 39 -5.06 0.01 -10.74
CA VAL A 39 -6.36 0.60 -10.40
C VAL A 39 -7.49 -0.02 -11.24
N GLU A 40 -7.27 -0.22 -12.54
CA GLU A 40 -8.22 -0.90 -13.43
C GLU A 40 -8.54 -2.32 -12.95
N GLU A 41 -7.54 -3.00 -12.37
CA GLU A 41 -7.67 -4.34 -11.80
C GLU A 41 -8.13 -4.35 -10.32
N GLN A 42 -8.72 -3.25 -9.84
CA GLN A 42 -9.36 -3.12 -8.51
C GLN A 42 -8.39 -3.24 -7.31
N ALA A 43 -7.13 -2.84 -7.47
CA ALA A 43 -6.18 -2.87 -6.37
C ALA A 43 -6.57 -1.93 -5.20
N LEU A 44 -7.24 -0.80 -5.47
CA LEU A 44 -7.63 0.16 -4.44
C LEU A 44 -8.64 -0.44 -3.46
N GLU A 45 -9.64 -1.14 -3.99
CA GLU A 45 -10.69 -1.84 -3.25
C GLU A 45 -10.10 -2.86 -2.28
N VAL A 46 -9.17 -3.67 -2.79
CA VAL A 46 -8.50 -4.71 -2.01
C VAL A 46 -7.63 -4.11 -0.91
N LEU A 47 -6.84 -3.08 -1.22
CA LEU A 47 -6.00 -2.41 -0.25
C LEU A 47 -6.81 -1.70 0.85
N VAL A 48 -7.89 -1.01 0.48
CA VAL A 48 -8.83 -0.39 1.44
C VAL A 48 -9.45 -1.45 2.34
N GLY A 49 -9.89 -2.59 1.78
CA GLY A 49 -10.43 -3.70 2.55
C GLY A 49 -9.42 -4.25 3.57
N LEU A 50 -8.15 -4.38 3.17
CA LEU A 50 -7.08 -4.85 4.05
C LEU A 50 -6.77 -3.88 5.20
N LEU A 51 -6.79 -2.57 4.95
CA LEU A 51 -6.57 -1.59 6.01
C LEU A 51 -7.72 -1.55 7.03
N LYS A 52 -8.96 -1.82 6.57
CA LYS A 52 -10.14 -1.90 7.45
C LYS A 52 -10.20 -3.18 8.28
N ALA A 53 -9.54 -4.25 7.84
CA ALA A 53 -9.57 -5.54 8.53
C ALA A 53 -8.67 -5.54 9.78
N GLN A 54 -9.29 -5.71 10.96
CA GLN A 54 -8.60 -5.66 12.26
C GLN A 54 -7.67 -6.85 12.54
N ASN A 55 -7.76 -7.93 11.76
CA ASN A 55 -7.04 -9.18 11.99
C ASN A 55 -5.78 -9.33 11.12
N ASN A 56 -5.33 -8.27 10.46
CA ASN A 56 -4.12 -8.33 9.65
C ASN A 56 -2.85 -8.23 10.50
N ARG A 57 -1.82 -8.99 10.11
CA ARG A 57 -0.50 -8.86 10.71
C ARG A 57 0.03 -7.44 10.43
N GLU A 58 0.75 -6.89 11.40
CA GLU A 58 1.31 -5.54 11.32
C GLU A 58 2.03 -5.28 9.98
N TYR A 59 2.86 -6.21 9.53
CA TYR A 59 3.58 -6.07 8.26
C TYR A 59 2.65 -6.02 7.04
N THR A 60 1.65 -6.89 6.95
CA THR A 60 0.68 -6.87 5.83
C THR A 60 -0.04 -5.53 5.76
N HIS A 61 -0.46 -5.01 6.92
CA HIS A 61 -1.13 -3.73 7.03
C HIS A 61 -0.20 -2.58 6.57
N ARG A 62 1.05 -2.55 7.03
CA ARG A 62 2.04 -1.54 6.63
C ARG A 62 2.33 -1.57 5.13
N TYR A 63 2.50 -2.75 4.52
CA TYR A 63 2.69 -2.85 3.07
C TYR A 63 1.46 -2.40 2.29
N ALA A 64 0.25 -2.69 2.78
CA ALA A 64 -0.98 -2.23 2.15
C ALA A 64 -1.10 -0.70 2.20
N ALA A 65 -0.76 -0.07 3.34
CA ALA A 65 -0.78 1.38 3.49
C ALA A 65 0.21 2.05 2.52
N ILE A 66 1.44 1.52 2.43
CA ILE A 66 2.45 2.02 1.48
C ILE A 66 1.98 1.87 0.03
N ALA A 67 1.45 0.71 -0.34
CA ALA A 67 0.94 0.48 -1.70
C ALA A 67 -0.20 1.44 -2.05
N LEU A 68 -1.13 1.65 -1.11
CA LEU A 68 -2.26 2.54 -1.31
C LEU A 68 -1.81 4.00 -1.45
N CYS A 69 -0.87 4.44 -0.61
CA CYS A 69 -0.26 5.75 -0.69
C CYS A 69 0.47 5.96 -2.03
N ASP A 70 1.24 4.98 -2.49
CA ASP A 70 1.92 5.03 -3.78
C ASP A 70 0.90 5.20 -4.93
N LEU A 71 -0.24 4.50 -4.88
CA LEU A 71 -1.26 4.55 -5.93
C LEU A 71 -2.00 5.90 -6.00
N ILE A 72 -2.34 6.49 -4.85
CA ILE A 72 -3.13 7.74 -4.78
C ILE A 72 -2.27 9.02 -4.82
N SER A 73 -0.96 8.90 -4.58
CA SER A 73 -0.07 10.06 -4.56
C SER A 73 -0.11 10.82 -5.90
N GLY A 74 -0.25 12.13 -5.84
CA GLY A 74 -0.31 13.02 -7.01
C GLY A 74 -1.54 12.83 -7.93
N ASN A 75 -2.57 12.08 -7.51
CA ASN A 75 -3.74 11.81 -8.34
C ASN A 75 -5.07 11.97 -7.56
N ASP A 76 -5.76 13.07 -7.82
CA ASP A 76 -6.97 13.43 -7.08
C ASP A 76 -8.16 12.51 -7.39
N ASP A 77 -8.28 11.98 -8.61
CA ASP A 77 -9.35 11.03 -8.96
C ASP A 77 -9.22 9.74 -8.15
N ARG A 78 -7.99 9.23 -7.97
CA ARG A 78 -7.72 8.05 -7.14
C ARG A 78 -7.96 8.35 -5.66
N LYS A 79 -7.65 9.57 -5.18
CA LYS A 79 -7.98 10.00 -3.82
C LYS A 79 -9.50 10.06 -3.61
N LEU A 80 -10.26 10.59 -4.56
CA LEU A 80 -11.71 10.59 -4.52
C LEU A 80 -12.26 9.15 -4.52
N LYS A 81 -11.70 8.27 -5.34
CA LYS A 81 -12.10 6.86 -5.39
C LYS A 81 -11.98 6.17 -4.04
N ILE A 82 -10.89 6.38 -3.30
CA ILE A 82 -10.76 5.76 -1.96
C ILE A 82 -11.74 6.35 -0.94
N VAL A 83 -12.14 7.61 -1.08
CA VAL A 83 -13.20 8.24 -0.28
C VAL A 83 -14.54 7.57 -0.55
N GLU A 84 -14.88 7.28 -1.81
CA GLU A 84 -16.08 6.51 -2.17
C GLU A 84 -16.05 5.10 -1.59
N LEU A 85 -14.87 4.48 -1.50
CA LEU A 85 -14.66 3.19 -0.85
C LEU A 85 -14.70 3.29 0.69
N GLY A 86 -14.93 4.48 1.24
CA GLY A 86 -15.09 4.77 2.65
C GLY A 86 -13.77 4.80 3.42
N SER A 87 -12.67 5.18 2.78
CA SER A 87 -11.37 5.44 3.40
C SER A 87 -10.96 6.89 3.18
N GLU A 88 -10.35 7.50 4.19
CA GLU A 88 -9.90 8.89 4.08
C GLU A 88 -8.41 8.91 3.71
N PRO A 89 -7.99 9.58 2.62
CA PRO A 89 -6.58 9.69 2.23
C PRO A 89 -5.69 10.12 3.39
N LYS A 90 -6.16 11.09 4.18
CA LYS A 90 -5.44 11.61 5.34
C LYS A 90 -5.17 10.53 6.41
N LYS A 91 -6.10 9.60 6.65
CA LYS A 91 -5.88 8.52 7.63
C LYS A 91 -4.74 7.60 7.18
N ILE A 92 -4.68 7.29 5.88
CA ILE A 92 -3.61 6.47 5.30
C ILE A 92 -2.26 7.22 5.37
N GLU A 93 -2.27 8.53 5.13
CA GLU A 93 -1.07 9.37 5.28
C GLU A 93 -0.60 9.47 6.73
N ASP A 94 -1.53 9.57 7.69
CA ASP A 94 -1.27 9.59 9.13
C ASP A 94 -0.70 8.24 9.62
N GLU A 95 -1.16 7.11 9.06
CA GLU A 95 -0.54 5.78 9.27
C GLU A 95 0.93 5.75 8.79
N LEU A 96 1.27 6.59 7.80
CA LEU A 96 2.62 6.76 7.27
C LEU A 96 3.26 8.08 7.75
N ASN A 97 2.96 8.54 8.97
CA ASN A 97 3.58 9.73 9.53
C ASN A 97 5.11 9.57 9.71
N ILE A 98 5.80 10.68 10.00
CA ILE A 98 7.27 10.71 10.09
C ILE A 98 7.82 9.78 11.18
N ASP A 99 7.12 9.64 12.31
CA ASP A 99 7.54 8.81 13.43
C ASP A 99 7.42 7.32 13.06
N ASN A 100 6.29 6.92 12.48
CA ASN A 100 6.05 5.56 11.99
C ASN A 100 7.05 5.17 10.90
N LEU A 101 7.38 6.10 10.00
CA LEU A 101 8.40 5.88 8.97
C LEU A 101 9.80 5.79 9.58
N ALA A 102 10.12 6.63 10.57
CA ALA A 102 11.40 6.58 11.29
C ALA A 102 11.57 5.25 12.04
N GLU A 103 10.52 4.71 12.66
CA GLU A 103 10.54 3.36 13.23
C GLU A 103 10.79 2.30 12.15
N LEU A 104 10.11 2.39 11.00
CA LEU A 104 10.30 1.46 9.90
C LEU A 104 11.71 1.49 9.31
N THR A 105 12.41 2.62 9.38
CA THR A 105 13.82 2.69 8.95
C THR A 105 14.75 1.80 9.79
N ARG A 106 14.32 1.42 11.01
CA ARG A 106 15.05 0.52 11.90
C ARG A 106 14.59 -0.94 11.79
N SER A 107 13.62 -1.23 10.92
CA SER A 107 13.12 -2.60 10.73
C SER A 107 14.20 -3.52 10.15
N ASP A 108 14.23 -4.76 10.65
CA ASP A 108 15.03 -5.84 10.06
C ASP A 108 14.52 -6.27 8.66
N ASN A 109 13.30 -5.88 8.31
CA ASN A 109 12.76 -6.10 6.97
C ASN A 109 13.33 -5.05 6.00
N LEU A 110 14.31 -5.47 5.21
CA LEU A 110 14.99 -4.64 4.20
C LEU A 110 14.02 -3.94 3.25
N SER A 111 12.94 -4.61 2.83
CA SER A 111 11.97 -4.04 1.89
C SER A 111 11.16 -2.92 2.55
N LEU A 112 10.67 -3.11 3.77
CA LEU A 112 9.98 -2.04 4.52
C LEU A 112 10.91 -0.88 4.81
N ARG A 113 12.13 -1.17 5.27
CA ARG A 113 13.14 -0.15 5.55
C ARG A 113 13.44 0.70 4.31
N ASN A 114 13.67 0.06 3.16
CA ASN A 114 13.94 0.76 1.91
C ASN A 114 12.72 1.58 1.45
N SER A 115 11.51 1.07 1.65
CA SER A 115 10.27 1.81 1.34
C SER A 115 10.13 3.06 2.20
N ALA A 116 10.37 2.93 3.51
CA ALA A 116 10.29 4.03 4.46
C ALA A 116 11.34 5.12 4.17
N ILE A 117 12.59 4.73 3.90
CA ILE A 117 13.65 5.67 3.50
C ILE A 117 13.26 6.41 2.21
N ARG A 118 12.77 5.69 1.19
CA ARG A 118 12.31 6.32 -0.06
C ARG A 118 11.23 7.37 0.21
N ILE A 119 10.18 7.00 0.94
CA ILE A 119 9.06 7.92 1.24
C ILE A 119 9.55 9.16 2.00
N LEU A 120 10.46 9.00 2.96
CA LEU A 120 11.04 10.13 3.70
C LEU A 120 11.86 11.04 2.78
N LEU A 121 12.65 10.49 1.87
CA LEU A 121 13.39 11.26 0.89
C LEU A 121 12.46 12.02 -0.06
N ASP A 122 11.44 11.35 -0.61
CA ASP A 122 10.46 11.96 -1.52
C ASP A 122 9.77 13.17 -0.84
N ARG A 123 9.38 13.02 0.43
CA ARG A 123 8.77 14.11 1.23
C ARG A 123 9.73 15.24 1.57
N ALA A 124 11.03 14.97 1.68
CA ALA A 124 12.04 16.00 1.94
C ALA A 124 12.38 16.82 0.69
N MET A 125 12.09 16.27 -0.51
CA MET A 125 12.36 16.91 -1.80
C MET A 125 11.13 17.62 -2.40
N SER A 126 9.93 17.35 -1.91
CA SER A 126 8.66 17.99 -2.32
C SER A 126 8.40 19.28 -1.56
#